data_AF-A0AAE8QIN0-F1
#
_entry.id   AF-A0AAE8QIN0-F1
#
_cell.length_a   1.000
_cell.length_b   1.000
_cell.length_c   1.000
_cell.angle_alpha   90.00
_cell.angle_beta   90.00
_cell.angle_gamma   90.00
#
_symmetry.space_group_name_H-M   'P 1'
#
loop_
_entity.id
_entity.type
_entity.pdbx_description
1 polymer ?
#
loop_
_entity_poly.entity_id
_entity_poly.type
_entity_poly.pdbx_seq_one_letter_code
_entity_poly.pdbx_strand_id
1 'polypeptide(L)'
;MTFTPKTKEFKSTAGNEYTFQNVQNSKQAEILDVGTGLQGKILNSKMMPQLLKHVVVVPNNLTMDDFDTWAELEEVTNAAFSFLRTGK
;
A
#
# COMPACT_ATOMS: atom_id res chain seq x y z
N MET A 1 22.24 4.54 9.65
CA MET A 1 21.28 5.60 9.29
C MET A 1 19.93 5.18 9.83
N THR A 2 19.36 5.94 10.78
CA THR A 2 18.04 5.66 11.35
C THR A 2 17.00 5.92 10.27
N PHE A 3 16.22 4.89 9.91
CA PHE A 3 15.15 5.04 8.93
C PHE A 3 14.09 6.01 9.47
N THR A 4 13.85 7.12 8.77
CA THR A 4 12.76 8.04 9.11
C THR A 4 11.53 7.68 8.27
N PRO A 5 10.47 7.10 8.86
CA PRO A 5 9.24 6.82 8.13
C PRO A 5 8.62 8.13 7.66
N LYS A 6 8.40 8.25 6.35
CA LYS A 6 7.62 9.36 5.79
C LYS A 6 6.16 8.97 5.79
N THR A 7 5.30 9.89 6.20
CA THR A 7 3.85 9.74 6.13
C THR A 7 3.25 10.64 5.06
N LYS A 8 2.14 10.22 4.50
CA LYS A 8 1.38 10.98 3.50
C LYS A 8 -0.11 10.77 3.71
N GLU A 9 -0.82 11.87 3.88
CA GLU A 9 -2.28 11.87 3.92
C GLU A 9 -2.80 11.76 2.49
N PHE A 10 -3.72 10.84 2.27
CA PHE A 10 -4.34 10.58 0.99
C PHE A 10 -5.85 10.53 1.19
N LYS A 11 -6.58 11.31 0.39
CA LYS A 11 -8.03 11.25 0.37
C LYS A 11 -8.46 10.57 -0.92
N SER A 12 -9.18 9.47 -0.78
CA SER A 12 -9.77 8.79 -1.93
C SER A 12 -10.87 9.62 -2.57
N THR A 13 -11.17 9.32 -3.82
CA THR A 13 -12.27 9.93 -4.57
C THR A 13 -13.64 9.72 -3.90
N ALA A 14 -13.81 8.65 -3.12
CA ALA A 14 -15.03 8.41 -2.34
C ALA A 14 -15.17 9.29 -1.09
N GLY A 15 -14.11 10.01 -0.72
CA GLY A 15 -14.09 10.88 0.45
C GLY A 15 -13.46 10.27 1.70
N ASN A 16 -13.04 9.00 1.65
CA ASN A 16 -12.34 8.32 2.73
C ASN A 16 -10.90 8.83 2.86
N GLU A 17 -10.47 9.07 4.10
CA GLU A 17 -9.15 9.58 4.44
C GLU A 17 -8.23 8.45 4.89
N TYR A 18 -7.07 8.38 4.26
CA TYR A 18 -6.05 7.36 4.45
C TYR A 18 -4.73 8.02 4.82
N THR A 19 -3.92 7.35 5.62
CA THR A 19 -2.53 7.75 5.85
C THR A 19 -1.62 6.64 5.41
N PHE A 20 -0.71 6.96 4.50
CA PHE A 20 0.34 6.08 4.03
C PHE A 20 1.62 6.34 4.82
N GLN A 21 2.37 5.30 5.10
CA GLN A 21 3.69 5.35 5.71
C GLN A 21 4.67 4.52 4.89
N ASN A 22 5.84 5.09 4.60
CA ASN A 22 6.90 4.36 3.95
C ASN A 22 7.47 3.32 4.93
N VAL A 23 7.86 2.15 4.40
CA VAL A 23 8.57 1.11 5.12
C VAL A 23 10.05 1.06 4.73
N GLN A 24 10.86 0.34 5.50
CA GLN A 24 12.26 0.12 5.15
C GLN A 24 12.39 -0.64 3.83
N ASN A 25 13.48 -0.41 3.08
CA ASN A 25 13.76 -1.10 1.83
C ASN A 25 13.71 -2.64 1.97
N SER A 26 14.16 -3.16 3.11
CA SER A 26 14.05 -4.60 3.43
C SER A 26 12.61 -5.08 3.42
N LYS A 27 11.70 -4.32 4.06
CA LYS A 27 10.28 -4.67 4.09
C LYS A 27 9.60 -4.47 2.75
N GLN A 28 9.99 -3.43 2.01
CA GLN A 28 9.55 -3.23 0.63
C GLN A 28 9.91 -4.41 -0.26
N ALA A 29 11.13 -4.94 -0.13
CA ALA A 29 11.57 -6.13 -0.87
C ALA A 29 10.72 -7.36 -0.49
N GLU A 30 10.42 -7.58 0.79
CA GLU A 30 9.51 -8.65 1.22
C GLU A 30 8.10 -8.51 0.60
N ILE A 31 7.52 -7.30 0.62
CA ILE A 31 6.21 -7.03 0.03
C ILE A 31 6.22 -7.35 -1.47
N LEU A 32 7.27 -6.93 -2.18
CA LEU A 32 7.44 -7.19 -3.60
C LEU A 32 7.60 -8.69 -3.86
N ASP A 33 8.37 -9.41 -3.06
CA ASP A 33 8.58 -10.85 -3.19
C ASP A 33 7.26 -11.62 -2.98
N VAL A 34 6.52 -11.31 -1.92
CA VAL A 34 5.20 -11.92 -1.62
C VAL A 34 4.17 -11.57 -2.70
N GLY A 35 4.21 -10.33 -3.18
CA GLY A 35 3.30 -9.80 -4.18
C GLY A 35 3.65 -10.19 -5.62
N THR A 36 4.80 -10.81 -5.88
CA THR A 36 5.25 -11.17 -7.23
C THR A 36 5.23 -12.68 -7.41
N GLY A 37 4.55 -13.16 -8.46
CA GLY A 37 4.50 -14.58 -8.80
C GLY A 37 5.74 -15.08 -9.54
N LEU A 38 5.80 -16.40 -9.78
CA LEU A 38 6.91 -17.15 -10.40
C LEU A 38 7.35 -16.68 -11.81
N GLN A 39 6.66 -15.71 -12.41
CA GLN A 39 6.97 -15.14 -13.74
C GLN A 39 7.23 -13.63 -13.68
N GLY A 40 7.52 -13.07 -12.51
CA GLY A 40 7.68 -11.62 -12.35
C GLY A 40 6.37 -10.83 -12.49
N LYS A 41 5.21 -11.52 -12.52
CA LYS A 41 3.90 -10.88 -12.58
C LYS A 41 3.46 -10.49 -11.17
N ILE A 42 3.06 -9.22 -11.00
CA ILE A 42 2.46 -8.75 -9.76
C ILE A 42 1.09 -9.39 -9.59
N LEU A 43 0.89 -10.05 -8.46
CA LEU A 43 -0.35 -10.66 -8.03
C LEU A 43 -1.10 -9.64 -7.18
N ASN A 44 -2.05 -8.92 -7.78
CA ASN A 44 -2.85 -7.91 -7.09
C ASN A 44 -3.50 -8.46 -5.81
N SER A 45 -4.03 -9.69 -5.86
CA SER A 45 -4.62 -10.37 -4.68
C SER A 45 -3.66 -10.57 -3.49
N LYS A 46 -2.34 -10.49 -3.72
CA LYS A 46 -1.33 -10.54 -2.65
C LYS A 46 -0.70 -9.18 -2.38
N MET A 47 -0.44 -8.41 -3.44
CA MET A 47 0.20 -7.09 -3.34
C MET A 47 -0.71 -6.08 -2.63
N MET A 48 -1.98 -5.99 -3.03
CA MET A 48 -2.96 -5.07 -2.44
C MET A 48 -3.06 -5.23 -0.91
N PRO A 49 -3.33 -6.42 -0.34
CA PRO A 49 -3.42 -6.56 1.11
C PRO A 49 -2.09 -6.31 1.83
N GLN A 50 -0.94 -6.58 1.20
CA GLN A 50 0.36 -6.24 1.78
C GLN A 50 0.55 -4.72 1.86
N LEU A 51 0.15 -3.98 0.83
CA LEU A 51 0.19 -2.51 0.84
C LEU A 51 -0.76 -1.94 1.88
N LEU A 52 -1.99 -2.44 1.97
CA LEU A 52 -2.95 -2.01 2.98
C LEU A 52 -2.46 -2.31 4.41
N LYS A 53 -1.75 -3.42 4.62
CA LYS A 53 -1.26 -3.83 5.94
C LYS A 53 0.01 -3.10 6.38
N HIS A 54 0.91 -2.82 5.45
CA HIS A 54 2.26 -2.31 5.76
C HIS A 54 2.47 -0.86 5.37
N VAL A 55 1.77 -0.37 4.36
CA VAL A 55 1.90 1.00 3.85
C VAL A 55 0.74 1.86 4.34
N VAL A 56 -0.51 1.36 4.34
CA VAL A 56 -1.65 2.10 4.90
C VAL A 56 -1.66 1.91 6.41
N VAL A 57 -1.38 2.98 7.16
CA VAL A 57 -1.34 2.97 8.63
C VAL A 57 -2.62 3.53 9.25
N VAL A 58 -3.39 4.30 8.49
CA VAL A 58 -4.71 4.79 8.90
C VAL A 58 -5.68 4.64 7.72
N PRO A 59 -6.87 4.04 7.92
CA PRO A 59 -7.27 3.31 9.13
C PRO A 59 -6.42 2.04 9.30
N ASN A 60 -6.14 1.68 10.56
CA ASN A 60 -5.32 0.51 10.87
C ASN A 60 -6.09 -0.77 10.50
N ASN A 61 -5.37 -1.75 9.93
CA ASN A 61 -5.92 -3.08 9.64
C ASN A 61 -7.03 -3.10 8.58
N LEU A 62 -7.01 -2.13 7.67
CA LEU A 62 -7.91 -2.04 6.52
C LEU A 62 -7.75 -3.27 5.61
N THR A 63 -8.87 -3.89 5.24
CA THR A 63 -8.91 -5.05 4.34
C THR A 63 -9.56 -4.68 3.01
N MET A 64 -9.45 -5.56 2.01
CA MET A 64 -10.05 -5.31 0.69
C MET A 64 -11.58 -5.25 0.75
N ASP A 65 -12.19 -5.94 1.72
CA ASP A 65 -13.64 -5.99 1.93
C ASP A 65 -14.20 -4.71 2.60
N ASP A 66 -13.35 -3.87 3.18
CA ASP A 66 -13.76 -2.57 3.74
C ASP A 66 -14.00 -1.50 2.67
N PHE A 67 -13.64 -1.78 1.41
CA PHE A 67 -13.83 -0.85 0.30
C PHE A 67 -15.19 -1.08 -0.37
N ASP A 68 -15.97 -0.01 -0.51
CA ASP A 68 -17.26 -0.03 -1.22
C ASP A 68 -17.11 -0.40 -2.70
N THR A 69 -16.01 0.04 -3.34
CA THR A 69 -15.76 -0.22 -4.75
C THR A 69 -14.35 -0.69 -5.02
N TRP A 70 -14.22 -1.59 -6.00
CA TRP A 70 -12.92 -2.04 -6.50
C TRP A 70 -12.08 -0.88 -7.05
N ALA A 71 -12.72 0.12 -7.65
CA ALA A 71 -12.03 1.31 -8.16
C ALA A 71 -11.33 2.11 -7.05
N GLU A 72 -11.99 2.27 -5.90
CA GLU A 72 -11.38 2.93 -4.73
C GLU A 72 -10.20 2.12 -4.18
N LEU A 73 -10.37 0.80 -4.07
CA LEU A 73 -9.29 -0.10 -3.63
C LEU A 73 -8.07 0.02 -4.56
N GLU A 74 -8.26 -0.03 -5.87
CA GLU A 74 -7.19 0.14 -6.85
C GLU A 74 -6.53 1.51 -6.76
N GLU A 75 -7.31 2.57 -6.56
CA GLU A 75 -6.80 3.93 -6.39
C GLU A 75 -5.89 4.04 -5.16
N VAL A 76 -6.38 3.60 -4.00
CA VAL A 76 -5.65 3.66 -2.72
C VAL A 76 -4.40 2.79 -2.78
N THR A 77 -4.50 1.57 -3.30
CA THR A 77 -3.35 0.65 -3.40
C THR A 77 -2.32 1.12 -4.42
N ASN A 78 -2.72 1.67 -5.56
CA ASN A 78 -1.78 2.28 -6.52
C ASN A 78 -1.08 3.51 -5.93
N ALA A 79 -1.81 4.35 -5.20
CA ALA A 79 -1.23 5.52 -4.53
C ALA A 79 -0.23 5.09 -3.44
N ALA A 80 -0.58 4.08 -2.64
CA ALA A 80 0.29 3.49 -1.63
C ALA A 80 1.54 2.85 -2.27
N PHE A 81 1.39 2.10 -3.36
CA PHE A 81 2.51 1.49 -4.09
C PHE A 81 3.45 2.54 -4.69
N SER A 82 2.88 3.60 -5.28
CA SER A 82 3.65 4.74 -5.79
C SER A 82 4.45 5.39 -4.66
N PHE A 83 3.80 5.70 -3.53
CA PHE A 83 4.45 6.29 -2.37
C PHE A 83 5.58 5.42 -1.80
N LEU A 84 5.35 4.10 -1.72
CA LEU A 84 6.36 3.13 -1.31
C LEU A 84 7.60 3.16 -2.22
N ARG A 85 7.42 3.37 -3.53
CA ARG A 85 8.51 3.32 -4.52
C ARG A 85 9.24 4.66 -4.68
N THR A 86 8.54 5.78 -4.66
CA THR A 86 9.15 7.12 -4.80
C THR A 86 9.56 7.75 -3.49
N GLY A 87 8.97 7.34 -2.35
CA GLY A 87 9.18 7.96 -1.05
C GLY A 87 8.81 9.45 -1.02
N LYS A 88 7.90 9.87 -1.90
CA LYS A 88 7.39 11.24 -2.12
C LYS A 88 5.90 11.19 -2.39
#